data_AF-A0A535Z4M5-F1
#
_entry.id   AF-A0A535Z4M5-F1
#
_cell.length_a   1.000
_cell.length_b   1.000
_cell.length_c   1.000
_cell.angle_alpha   90.00
_cell.angle_beta   90.00
_cell.angle_gamma   90.00
#
_symmetry.space_group_name_H-M   'P 1'
#
loop_
_entity.id
_entity.type
_entity.pdbx_description
1 polymer ?
#
loop_
_entity_poly.entity_id
_entity_poly.type
_entity_poly.pdbx_seq_one_letter_code
_entity_poly.pdbx_strand_id
1 'polypeptide(L)'
;MVFSTAGSGGRQCAGYVYRSGGRWNFLDAVCGLPGQLSPLVGHNATVHVPGNCANVRSAASLTAGVVACLQDGAVVLIDGGPTYADGRLWWHEKHGWMAHDFLTGP
;
A
#
# COMPACT_ATOMS: atom_id res chain seq x y z
N MET A 1 6.87 -1.00 7.02
CA MET A 1 8.34 -1.09 7.17
C MET A 1 8.78 -2.40 6.53
N VAL A 2 9.65 -2.34 5.52
CA VAL A 2 10.17 -3.51 4.79
C VAL A 2 11.51 -3.89 5.43
N PHE A 3 11.72 -5.18 5.72
CA PHE A 3 12.87 -5.62 6.52
C PHE A 3 13.90 -6.48 5.78
N SER A 4 13.60 -6.99 4.59
CA SER A 4 14.54 -7.79 3.81
C SER A 4 14.24 -7.68 2.32
N THR A 5 15.27 -7.41 1.51
CA THR A 5 15.25 -7.56 0.05
C THR A 5 16.10 -8.77 -0.35
N ALA A 6 15.46 -9.89 -0.68
CA ALA A 6 16.12 -10.99 -1.36
C ALA A 6 15.88 -10.83 -2.87
N GLY A 7 16.94 -10.92 -3.68
CA GLY A 7 16.85 -10.75 -5.12
C GLY A 7 17.45 -11.91 -5.90
N SER A 8 16.66 -12.47 -6.81
CA SER A 8 17.16 -13.33 -7.88
C SER A 8 16.65 -12.77 -9.21
N GLY A 9 17.55 -12.61 -10.19
CA GLY A 9 17.18 -12.17 -11.54
C GLY A 9 16.59 -10.76 -11.66
N GLY A 10 16.99 -9.81 -10.79
CA GLY A 10 16.54 -8.40 -10.87
C GLY A 10 15.20 -8.09 -10.21
N ARG A 11 14.56 -9.07 -9.57
CA ARG A 11 13.37 -8.87 -8.72
C ARG A 11 13.79 -8.65 -7.27
N GLN A 12 13.06 -7.82 -6.54
CA GLN A 12 13.18 -7.64 -5.10
C GLN A 12 11.95 -8.25 -4.42
N CYS A 13 12.16 -8.94 -3.31
CA CYS A 13 11.07 -9.38 -2.44
C CYS A 13 11.00 -8.48 -1.21
N ALA A 14 9.81 -8.05 -0.81
CA ALA A 14 9.56 -7.30 0.40
C ALA A 14 8.65 -8.11 1.33
N GLY A 15 9.09 -8.32 2.57
CA GLY A 15 8.24 -8.87 3.64
C GLY A 15 7.56 -7.74 4.41
N TYR A 16 6.23 -7.76 4.45
CA TYR A 16 5.41 -6.88 5.26
C TYR A 16 5.13 -7.52 6.62
N VAL A 17 5.37 -6.75 7.67
CA VAL A 17 5.06 -7.13 9.05
C VAL A 17 4.33 -6.00 9.74
N TYR A 18 3.47 -6.35 10.68
CA TYR A 18 2.78 -5.40 11.56
C TYR A 18 3.01 -5.76 13.02
N ARG A 19 2.91 -4.75 13.90
CA ARG A 19 3.09 -4.94 15.34
C ARG A 19 1.73 -4.96 16.03
N SER A 20 1.43 -6.05 16.74
CA SER A 20 0.21 -6.19 17.55
C SER A 20 0.52 -6.92 18.86
N GLY A 21 0.01 -6.39 19.98
CA GLY A 21 0.26 -6.94 21.31
C GLY A 21 1.75 -7.05 21.65
N GLY A 22 2.56 -6.08 21.21
CA GLY A 22 4.01 -6.06 21.42
C GLY A 22 4.84 -6.97 20.50
N ARG A 23 4.21 -7.88 19.75
CA ARG A 23 4.86 -8.83 18.84
C ARG A 23 4.81 -8.39 17.38
N TRP A 24 5.81 -8.81 16.61
CA TRP A 24 5.79 -8.72 15.16
C TRP A 24 5.01 -9.89 14.58
N ASN A 25 4.08 -9.59 13.68
CA ASN A 25 3.30 -10.56 12.95
C ASN A 25 3.59 -10.37 11.46
N PHE A 26 3.79 -11.49 10.78
CA PHE A 26 3.91 -11.49 9.33
C PHE A 26 2.55 -11.19 8.70
N LEU A 27 2.53 -10.31 7.71
CA LEU A 27 1.34 -10.01 6.94
C LEU A 27 1.40 -10.70 5.58
N ASP A 28 2.41 -10.36 4.79
CA ASP A 28 2.55 -10.84 3.42
C ASP A 28 4.00 -10.67 2.92
N ALA A 29 4.38 -11.39 1.87
CA ALA A 29 5.64 -11.23 1.18
C ALA A 29 5.40 -11.17 -0.33
N VAL A 30 5.73 -10.03 -0.93
CA VAL A 30 5.57 -9.79 -2.36
C VAL A 30 6.93 -9.69 -3.03
N CYS A 31 7.03 -10.25 -4.23
CA CYS A 31 8.22 -10.17 -5.07
C CYS A 31 7.86 -9.49 -6.40
N GLY A 32 8.70 -8.56 -6.84
CA GLY A 32 8.39 -7.67 -7.95
C GLY A 32 9.62 -6.91 -8.41
N LEU A 33 9.45 -5.98 -9.34
CA LEU A 33 10.55 -5.12 -9.77
C LEU A 33 10.91 -4.11 -8.67
N PRO A 34 12.18 -3.66 -8.60
CA PRO A 34 12.57 -2.56 -7.72
C PRO A 34 11.67 -1.34 -7.95
N GLY A 35 11.19 -0.72 -6.88
CA GLY A 35 10.28 0.44 -6.95
C GLY A 35 8.80 0.07 -6.94
N GLN A 36 8.40 -1.07 -7.52
CA GLN A 36 6.97 -1.41 -7.66
C GLN A 36 6.32 -2.08 -6.45
N LEU A 37 7.10 -2.43 -5.41
CA LEU A 37 6.63 -3.30 -4.33
C LEU A 37 5.70 -2.57 -3.36
N SER A 38 6.10 -1.40 -2.89
CA SER A 38 5.39 -0.66 -1.85
C SER A 38 5.43 0.82 -2.13
N PRO A 39 4.34 1.55 -1.84
CA PRO A 39 4.40 2.99 -1.74
C PRO A 39 5.37 3.48 -0.68
N LEU A 40 5.93 4.67 -0.87
CA LEU A 40 6.79 5.34 0.10
C LEU A 40 6.17 6.69 0.47
N VAL A 41 6.15 6.99 1.77
CA VAL A 41 5.71 8.31 2.25
C VAL A 41 6.64 9.39 1.67
N GLY A 42 6.04 10.46 1.15
CA GLY A 42 6.75 11.53 0.45
C GLY A 42 7.00 11.26 -1.04
N HIS A 43 6.56 10.12 -1.56
CA HIS A 43 6.73 9.74 -2.97
C HIS A 43 5.39 9.47 -3.65
N ASN A 44 5.43 9.55 -4.98
CA ASN A 44 4.31 9.17 -5.81
C ASN A 44 4.15 7.65 -5.81
N ALA A 45 2.90 7.20 -5.80
CA ALA A 45 2.50 5.83 -6.02
C ALA A 45 1.51 5.79 -7.19
N THR A 46 1.52 4.67 -7.92
CA THR A 46 0.60 4.46 -9.04
C THR A 46 -0.53 3.56 -8.58
N VAL A 47 -1.76 3.95 -8.90
CA VAL A 47 -2.95 3.16 -8.65
C VAL A 47 -3.07 2.07 -9.69
N HIS A 48 -3.19 0.82 -9.25
CA HIS A 48 -3.50 -0.31 -10.12
C HIS A 48 -4.79 -1.01 -9.73
N VAL A 49 -5.78 -0.98 -10.63
CA VAL A 49 -7.06 -1.67 -10.45
C VAL A 49 -7.53 -2.32 -11.75
N PRO A 50 -7.91 -3.62 -11.73
CA PRO A 50 -8.52 -4.26 -12.89
C PRO A 50 -9.98 -3.81 -13.05
N GLY A 51 -10.23 -2.96 -14.05
CA GLY A 51 -11.56 -2.72 -14.64
C GLY A 51 -12.51 -1.78 -13.88
N ASN A 52 -12.11 -1.23 -12.73
CA ASN A 52 -12.89 -0.21 -12.02
C ASN A 52 -11.95 0.84 -11.39
N CYS A 53 -12.39 1.51 -10.34
CA CYS A 53 -11.59 2.46 -9.58
C CYS A 53 -11.24 1.96 -8.16
N ALA A 54 -10.09 2.40 -7.67
CA ALA A 54 -9.64 2.21 -6.30
C ALA A 54 -10.35 3.21 -5.40
N ASN A 55 -11.04 2.69 -4.39
CA ASN A 55 -11.73 3.51 -3.41
C ASN A 55 -10.74 4.17 -2.45
N VAL A 56 -10.80 5.49 -2.36
CA VAL A 56 -10.21 6.29 -1.28
C VAL A 56 -11.25 6.41 -0.18
N ARG A 57 -10.85 6.14 1.06
CA ARG A 57 -11.74 6.13 2.23
C ARG A 57 -11.39 7.20 3.24
N SER A 58 -12.37 7.65 4.01
CA SER A 58 -12.15 8.68 5.04
C SER A 58 -11.26 8.23 6.20
N ALA A 59 -11.11 6.92 6.42
CA ALA A 59 -10.24 6.33 7.43
C ALA A 59 -9.64 5.02 6.91
N ALA A 60 -8.56 4.55 7.55
CA ALA A 60 -7.93 3.25 7.30
C ALA A 60 -8.84 2.10 7.76
N SER A 61 -9.93 1.84 7.04
CA SER A 61 -10.87 0.77 7.34
C SER A 61 -11.72 0.39 6.14
N LEU A 62 -12.07 -0.90 6.02
CA LEU A 62 -12.99 -1.41 5.00
C LEU A 62 -14.43 -0.92 5.18
N THR A 63 -14.81 -0.48 6.38
CA THR A 63 -16.15 0.06 6.68
C THR A 63 -16.21 1.58 6.64
N ALA A 64 -15.07 2.26 6.48
CA ALA A 64 -15.03 3.71 6.35
C ALA A 64 -15.69 4.17 5.03
N GLY A 65 -16.34 5.34 5.05
CA GLY A 65 -16.99 5.91 3.88
C GLY A 65 -16.00 6.17 2.74
N VAL A 66 -16.43 5.90 1.50
CA VAL A 66 -15.66 6.21 0.30
C VAL A 66 -15.78 7.70 0.01
N VAL A 67 -14.65 8.39 -0.07
CA VAL A 67 -14.56 9.84 -0.30
C VAL A 67 -14.12 10.18 -1.72
N ALA A 68 -13.42 9.27 -2.39
CA ALA A 68 -13.04 9.41 -3.80
C ALA A 68 -12.83 8.02 -4.44
N CYS A 69 -12.80 7.99 -5.78
CA CYS A 69 -12.53 6.78 -6.53
C CYS A 69 -11.51 7.10 -7.65
N LEU A 70 -10.35 6.46 -7.59
CA LEU A 70 -9.24 6.72 -8.50
C LEU A 70 -9.15 5.64 -9.56
N GLN A 71 -9.00 6.03 -10.82
CA GLN A 71 -8.89 5.10 -11.94
C GLN A 71 -7.50 4.44 -11.96
N ASP A 72 -7.40 3.31 -12.67
CA ASP A 72 -6.12 2.69 -12.97
C ASP A 72 -5.15 3.66 -13.66
N GLY A 73 -3.88 3.60 -13.28
CA GLY A 73 -2.82 4.50 -13.75
C GLY A 73 -2.81 5.89 -13.11
N ALA A 74 -3.74 6.19 -12.20
CA ALA A 74 -3.69 7.45 -11.45
C ALA A 74 -2.45 7.51 -10.57
N VAL A 75 -1.80 8.69 -10.52
CA VAL A 75 -0.63 8.92 -9.68
C VAL A 75 -1.05 9.72 -8.46
N VAL A 76 -0.77 9.19 -7.27
CA VAL A 76 -1.06 9.84 -5.98
C VAL A 76 0.20 10.08 -5.19
N LEU A 77 0.28 11.21 -4.50
CA LEU A 77 1.34 11.46 -3.54
C LEU A 77 0.94 10.84 -2.20
N ILE A 78 1.74 9.90 -1.71
CA ILE A 78 1.54 9.32 -0.39
C ILE A 78 2.13 10.25 0.65
N ASP A 79 1.30 10.74 1.56
CA ASP A 79 1.69 11.68 2.61
C ASP A 79 1.64 11.04 4.02
N GLY A 80 1.17 9.80 4.14
CA GLY A 80 1.15 9.09 5.42
C GLY A 80 0.93 7.57 5.33
N GLY A 81 1.05 6.92 6.49
CA GLY A 81 0.98 5.46 6.63
C GLY A 81 2.36 4.76 6.64
N PRO A 82 2.41 3.43 6.50
CA PRO A 82 1.27 2.52 6.39
C PRO A 82 0.62 2.26 7.77
N THR A 83 -0.71 2.27 7.80
CA THR A 83 -1.51 1.86 8.97
C THR A 83 -2.07 0.47 8.74
N TYR A 84 -1.90 -0.44 9.69
CA TYR A 84 -2.50 -1.77 9.63
C TYR A 84 -3.89 -1.75 10.27
N ALA A 85 -4.92 -2.06 9.48
CA ALA A 85 -6.30 -2.14 9.92
C ALA A 85 -7.10 -3.08 9.02
N ASP A 86 -8.08 -3.79 9.59
CA ASP A 86 -8.94 -4.73 8.87
C ASP A 86 -8.19 -5.77 8.02
N GLY A 87 -7.02 -6.22 8.50
CA GLY A 87 -6.21 -7.22 7.81
C GLY A 87 -5.38 -6.67 6.65
N ARG A 88 -5.32 -5.35 6.46
CA ARG A 88 -4.66 -4.71 5.32
C ARG A 88 -3.78 -3.54 5.74
N LEU A 89 -2.79 -3.24 4.90
CA LEU A 89 -2.03 -1.99 5.00
C LEU A 89 -2.79 -0.89 4.27
N TRP A 90 -2.86 0.28 4.90
CA TRP A 90 -3.51 1.47 4.40
C TRP A 90 -2.51 2.60 4.27
N TRP A 91 -2.53 3.27 3.13
CA TRP A 91 -1.70 4.43 2.82
C TRP A 91 -2.56 5.67 2.73
N HIS A 92 -2.09 6.77 3.28
CA HIS A 92 -2.78 8.04 3.22
C HIS A 92 -2.28 8.84 2.02
N GLU A 93 -3.23 9.39 1.27
CA GLU A 93 -3.02 10.44 0.28
C GLU A 93 -3.88 11.64 0.68
N LYS A 94 -3.68 12.76 -0.03
CA LYS A 94 -4.33 14.05 0.22
C LYS A 94 -5.82 13.98 0.61
N HIS A 95 -6.64 13.13 -0.01
CA HIS A 95 -8.08 13.06 0.24
C HIS A 95 -8.50 11.93 1.18
N GLY A 96 -7.62 10.96 1.47
CA GLY A 96 -7.93 9.88 2.42
C GLY A 96 -7.04 8.65 2.29
N TRP A 97 -7.58 7.51 2.69
CA TRP A 97 -6.87 6.25 2.84
C TRP A 97 -7.17 5.27 1.71
N MET A 98 -6.12 4.69 1.17
CA MET A 98 -6.17 3.67 0.12
C MET A 98 -5.56 2.36 0.63
N ALA A 99 -6.15 1.23 0.21
CA ALA A 99 -5.59 -0.08 0.51
C ALA A 99 -4.30 -0.30 -0.31
N HIS A 100 -3.30 -0.92 0.32
CA HIS A 100 -2.02 -1.24 -0.29
C HIS A 100 -2.14 -2.11 -1.54
N ASP A 101 -3.15 -2.99 -1.60
CA ASP A 101 -3.40 -3.88 -2.75
C ASP A 101 -3.54 -3.12 -4.08
N PHE A 102 -3.93 -1.85 -4.04
CA PHE A 102 -4.17 -1.02 -5.22
C PHE A 102 -3.04 -0.05 -5.51
N LEU A 103 -1.94 -0.06 -4.76
CA LEU A 103 -0.87 0.91 -4.90
C LEU A 103 0.48 0.23 -5.09
N THR A 104 1.14 0.56 -6.20
CA THR A 104 2.54 0.22 -6.44
C THR A 104 3.42 1.44 -6.22
N GLY A 105 4.64 1.23 -5.74
CA GLY A 105 5.60 2.31 -5.58
C GLY A 105 6.09 2.89 -6.94
N PRO A 106 6.93 3.94 -6.88
CA PRO A 106 7.43 4.66 -8.05
C PRO A 106 8.44 3.88 -8.89
#